data_AF-A0A7S4QPK4-F1
#
_entry.id   AF-A0A7S4QPK4-F1
#
_cell.length_a   1.000
_cell.length_b   1.000
_cell.length_c   1.000
_cell.angle_alpha   90.00
_cell.angle_beta   90.00
_cell.angle_gamma   90.00
#
_symmetry.space_group_name_H-M   'P 1'
#
loop_
_entity.id
_entity.type
_entity.pdbx_description
1 polymer ?
#
loop_
_entity_poly.entity_id
_entity_poly.type
_entity_poly.pdbx_seq_one_letter_code
_entity_poly.pdbx_strand_id
1 'polypeptide(L)'
;VFLDGTGSELNKSCAWLPKRTCETNVAALWRLTAEVSDSSQLAHYEPGVAWSGSVGEDFTFGTGTKAHMLNSYAWLAQHYEACDEVMIFGFSRGALSARMLQGMIHRVGLARPGFVSEAAGAHLGRDAGAAVSFKASGKARPGVRVKFMGLFDSVLRTLLHPVKHRNIESFHMTLTSSVDNLAHAIALGEYRELYQAAELYTHPSTLATQVWFLGTHSDVGGGHPNAPLARIAGGWVADEAVKAGLLLPPDWRRRQEMKADVLEDAGTENGLDGVGTFLGGVELERAFRIATVRDPARCRAELGKKDEKILLHQSVKDRMDLNPGWVPVQWCCKEAKSAMDRIGIDFVSNDHYDAARAAPRGAAVPSWIELSFGRLESADTSELMAGSPEYFLRLTNWHTDSGRQPPGHEGAGRGCCSSVTAYPHEGERPAVRNVGSWWRPSYKADVNFSGVEAVLPYEPAMANYVMIELHEDDFFSDDDFLGRAQIMYSEFGSWKTLSLGRGATLQARADSIFTDKDAEALLGPGDYAACRWLDKTSHLSRDTMCRPSGMDLSWLFGSGVGNPTSCDDVIEDVKSGAL
;
A
#
# COMPACT_ATOMS: atom_id res chain seq x y z
N VAL A 1 9.98 -20.34 -6.97
CA VAL A 1 9.12 -19.59 -7.92
C VAL A 1 8.70 -18.29 -7.26
N PHE A 2 8.89 -17.16 -7.95
CA PHE A 2 8.68 -15.80 -7.43
C PHE A 2 7.67 -15.07 -8.32
N LEU A 3 6.50 -14.74 -7.78
CA LEU A 3 5.36 -14.16 -8.51
C LEU A 3 5.13 -12.72 -8.05
N ASP A 4 5.53 -11.75 -8.85
CA ASP A 4 5.55 -10.36 -8.39
C ASP A 4 4.16 -9.67 -8.40
N GLY A 5 4.06 -8.57 -7.66
CA GLY A 5 2.88 -7.72 -7.58
C GLY A 5 2.63 -6.97 -8.88
N THR A 6 1.39 -6.51 -9.10
CA THR A 6 1.03 -5.92 -10.41
C THR A 6 1.82 -4.68 -10.75
N GLY A 7 2.22 -4.60 -12.02
CA GLY A 7 3.06 -3.53 -12.50
C GLY A 7 4.44 -3.52 -11.83
N SER A 8 4.92 -4.61 -11.25
CA SER A 8 6.27 -4.74 -10.72
C SER A 8 7.13 -5.56 -11.68
N GLU A 9 8.38 -5.19 -11.88
CA GLU A 9 9.35 -5.97 -12.66
C GLU A 9 10.77 -5.65 -12.17
N LEU A 10 11.75 -6.47 -12.55
CA LEU A 10 13.15 -6.23 -12.21
C LEU A 10 13.65 -4.92 -12.82
N ASN A 11 14.40 -4.15 -12.03
CA ASN A 11 14.94 -2.83 -12.41
C ASN A 11 13.86 -1.80 -12.79
N LYS A 12 12.59 -2.02 -12.42
CA LYS A 12 11.51 -1.09 -12.75
C LYS A 12 11.75 0.26 -12.09
N SER A 13 11.64 1.32 -12.88
CA SER A 13 11.59 2.68 -12.35
C SER A 13 10.25 2.96 -11.69
N CYS A 14 10.26 3.69 -10.58
CA CYS A 14 9.03 4.11 -9.90
C CYS A 14 8.17 4.98 -10.83
N ALA A 15 6.86 4.73 -10.86
CA ALA A 15 5.94 5.47 -11.75
C ALA A 15 5.94 6.99 -11.48
N TRP A 16 6.09 7.38 -10.21
CA TRP A 16 6.12 8.78 -9.75
C TRP A 16 7.54 9.34 -9.54
N LEU A 17 8.57 8.47 -9.58
CA LEU A 17 9.99 8.81 -9.41
C LEU A 17 10.82 8.06 -10.47
N PRO A 18 10.73 8.44 -11.76
CA PRO A 18 11.28 7.64 -12.86
C PRO A 18 12.81 7.50 -12.85
N LYS A 19 13.51 8.26 -12.00
CA LYS A 19 14.97 8.14 -11.80
C LYS A 19 15.36 7.15 -10.69
N ARG A 20 14.40 6.58 -9.98
CA ARG A 20 14.65 5.63 -8.89
C ARG A 20 13.99 4.29 -9.18
N THR A 21 14.61 3.22 -8.68
CA THR A 21 14.09 1.86 -8.79
C THR A 21 13.15 1.53 -7.65
N CYS A 22 12.04 0.86 -7.96
CA CYS A 22 10.99 0.48 -7.02
C CYS A 22 10.78 -1.04 -7.04
N GLU A 23 11.73 -1.80 -6.50
CA GLU A 23 11.64 -3.25 -6.46
C GLU A 23 10.89 -3.75 -5.22
N THR A 24 10.12 -4.83 -5.40
CA THR A 24 9.36 -5.49 -4.34
C THR A 24 10.27 -6.40 -3.49
N ASN A 25 9.71 -6.96 -2.42
CA ASN A 25 10.35 -8.03 -1.67
C ASN A 25 10.45 -9.33 -2.47
N VAL A 26 9.54 -9.59 -3.40
CA VAL A 26 9.62 -10.76 -4.29
C VAL A 26 10.82 -10.65 -5.22
N ALA A 27 11.01 -9.50 -5.87
CA ALA A 27 12.17 -9.22 -6.70
C ALA A 27 13.49 -9.27 -5.90
N ALA A 28 13.50 -8.66 -4.71
CA ALA A 28 14.68 -8.65 -3.84
C ALA A 28 15.07 -10.06 -3.35
N LEU A 29 14.10 -10.89 -2.94
CA LEU A 29 14.36 -12.29 -2.59
C LEU A 29 14.89 -13.08 -3.80
N TRP A 30 14.27 -12.90 -4.97
CA TRP A 30 14.72 -13.57 -6.18
C TRP A 30 16.18 -13.23 -6.52
N ARG A 31 16.59 -11.96 -6.43
CA ARG A 31 17.98 -11.53 -6.64
C ARG A 31 18.95 -12.28 -5.73
N LEU A 32 18.63 -12.35 -4.44
CA LEU A 32 19.47 -13.07 -3.48
C LEU A 32 19.56 -14.56 -3.82
N THR A 33 18.47 -15.20 -4.27
CA THR A 33 18.54 -16.60 -4.73
C THR A 33 19.34 -16.78 -6.00
N ALA A 34 19.35 -15.80 -6.91
CA ALA A 34 20.11 -15.85 -8.16
C ALA A 34 21.62 -15.70 -7.94
N GLU A 35 22.06 -15.16 -6.80
CA GLU A 35 23.48 -15.06 -6.41
C GLU A 35 24.03 -16.37 -5.81
N VAL A 36 23.17 -17.32 -5.45
CA VAL A 36 23.59 -18.61 -4.89
C VAL A 36 24.22 -19.46 -6.00
N SER A 37 25.49 -19.83 -5.84
CA SER A 37 26.24 -20.62 -6.83
C SER A 37 25.87 -22.11 -6.86
N ASP A 38 25.00 -22.55 -5.94
CA ASP A 38 24.57 -23.94 -5.85
C ASP A 38 23.57 -24.26 -6.98
N SER A 39 24.00 -25.08 -7.93
CA SER A 39 23.19 -25.48 -9.09
C SER A 39 21.98 -26.36 -8.73
N SER A 40 21.85 -26.82 -7.49
CA SER A 40 20.67 -27.56 -7.02
C SER A 40 19.49 -26.65 -6.70
N GLN A 41 19.70 -25.34 -6.54
CA GLN A 41 18.61 -24.38 -6.33
C GLN A 41 18.27 -23.64 -7.62
N LEU A 42 17.10 -23.94 -8.18
CA LEU A 42 16.57 -23.25 -9.36
C LEU A 42 15.59 -22.15 -8.95
N ALA A 43 15.71 -20.96 -9.57
CA ALA A 43 14.84 -19.82 -9.32
C ALA A 43 14.14 -19.36 -10.60
N HIS A 44 12.81 -19.23 -10.53
CA HIS A 44 11.96 -18.69 -11.58
C HIS A 44 11.29 -17.41 -11.11
N TYR A 45 11.39 -16.34 -11.88
CA TYR A 45 10.73 -15.07 -11.61
C TYR A 45 9.70 -14.78 -12.70
N GLU A 46 8.47 -14.51 -12.26
CA GLU A 46 7.43 -13.94 -13.10
C GLU A 46 7.24 -12.46 -12.74
N PRO A 47 7.43 -11.53 -13.70
CA PRO A 47 7.13 -10.13 -13.46
C PRO A 47 5.65 -9.97 -13.14
N GLY A 48 5.31 -8.86 -12.50
CA GLY A 48 3.96 -8.46 -12.20
C GLY A 48 3.07 -8.33 -13.42
N VAL A 49 1.77 -8.56 -13.24
CA VAL A 49 0.78 -8.46 -14.31
C VAL A 49 0.91 -7.07 -14.96
N ALA A 50 1.15 -7.01 -16.26
CA ALA A 50 1.30 -5.75 -17.00
C ALA A 50 -0.06 -5.09 -17.24
N TRP A 51 -0.08 -3.76 -17.27
CA TRP A 51 -1.23 -2.95 -17.68
C TRP A 51 -1.11 -2.63 -19.17
N SER A 52 -2.10 -3.01 -19.98
CA SER A 52 -2.09 -2.83 -21.44
C SER A 52 -2.60 -1.47 -21.92
N GLY A 53 -2.88 -0.50 -21.03
CA GLY A 53 -3.23 0.87 -21.41
C GLY A 53 -4.72 1.10 -21.67
N SER A 54 -5.52 0.03 -21.83
CA SER A 54 -6.96 0.08 -22.04
C SER A 54 -7.71 -0.23 -20.75
N VAL A 55 -8.74 0.57 -20.45
CA VAL A 55 -9.77 0.17 -19.49
C VAL A 55 -10.56 -0.98 -20.13
N GLY A 56 -10.09 -2.19 -19.86
CA GLY A 56 -10.53 -3.46 -20.44
C GLY A 56 -10.02 -4.64 -19.59
N GLU A 57 -10.22 -5.86 -20.08
CA GLU A 57 -10.17 -7.14 -19.34
C GLU A 57 -8.97 -7.34 -18.40
N ASP A 58 -7.83 -6.69 -18.64
CA ASP A 58 -6.58 -6.90 -17.91
C ASP A 58 -6.54 -6.38 -16.48
N PHE A 59 -7.27 -5.32 -16.17
CA PHE A 59 -7.33 -4.77 -14.82
C PHE A 59 -8.45 -5.40 -13.97
N THR A 60 -9.44 -5.98 -14.63
CA THR A 60 -10.75 -6.27 -14.06
C THR A 60 -11.02 -7.78 -13.91
N PHE A 61 -10.28 -8.64 -14.63
CA PHE A 61 -10.55 -10.10 -14.69
C PHE A 61 -9.42 -11.03 -14.22
N GLY A 62 -8.25 -10.55 -13.78
CA GLY A 62 -7.14 -11.45 -13.46
C GLY A 62 -6.62 -12.24 -14.66
N THR A 63 -6.76 -11.72 -15.89
CA THR A 63 -6.23 -12.34 -17.12
C THR A 63 -4.73 -12.62 -17.02
N GLY A 64 -3.97 -11.74 -16.36
CA GLY A 64 -2.55 -11.96 -16.07
C GLY A 64 -2.26 -12.92 -14.92
N THR A 65 -3.09 -12.99 -13.87
CA THR A 65 -2.80 -13.88 -12.73
C THR A 65 -2.91 -15.36 -13.09
N LYS A 66 -3.86 -15.68 -13.98
CA LYS A 66 -3.96 -17.01 -14.61
C LYS A 66 -2.75 -17.32 -15.49
N ALA A 67 -2.28 -16.36 -16.29
CA ALA A 67 -1.10 -16.56 -17.13
C ALA A 67 0.15 -16.82 -16.28
N HIS A 68 0.37 -16.06 -15.20
CA HIS A 68 1.48 -16.27 -14.27
C HIS A 68 1.45 -17.67 -13.64
N MET A 69 0.27 -18.10 -13.19
CA MET A 69 0.07 -19.47 -12.68
C MET A 69 0.48 -20.50 -13.73
N LEU A 70 -0.03 -20.38 -14.96
CA LEU A 70 0.25 -21.35 -16.03
C LEU A 70 1.72 -21.36 -16.44
N ASN A 71 2.36 -20.19 -16.56
CA ASN A 71 3.77 -20.08 -16.92
C ASN A 71 4.66 -20.70 -15.84
N SER A 72 4.40 -20.38 -14.56
CA SER A 72 5.13 -20.96 -13.44
C SER A 72 4.91 -22.46 -13.29
N TYR A 73 3.68 -22.94 -13.53
CA TYR A 73 3.38 -24.37 -13.56
C TYR A 73 4.13 -25.08 -14.69
N ALA A 74 4.19 -24.48 -15.88
CA ALA A 74 4.94 -25.01 -17.01
C ALA A 74 6.44 -25.07 -16.72
N TRP A 75 6.99 -24.01 -16.10
CA TRP A 75 8.40 -23.98 -15.69
C TRP A 75 8.70 -25.09 -14.66
N LEU A 76 7.87 -25.23 -13.62
CA LEU A 76 8.01 -26.32 -12.65
C LEU A 76 7.91 -27.70 -13.31
N ALA A 77 6.96 -27.90 -14.23
CA ALA A 77 6.79 -29.16 -14.93
C ALA A 77 8.02 -29.56 -15.77
N GLN A 78 8.72 -28.56 -16.31
CA GLN A 78 9.94 -28.75 -17.11
C GLN A 78 11.17 -29.04 -16.26
N HIS A 79 11.31 -28.41 -15.10
CA HIS A 79 12.56 -28.43 -14.32
C HIS A 79 12.52 -29.35 -13.11
N TYR A 80 11.33 -29.69 -12.59
CA TYR A 80 11.21 -30.52 -11.39
C TYR A 80 11.77 -31.92 -11.63
N GLU A 81 12.63 -32.36 -10.74
CA GLU A 81 13.12 -33.73 -10.59
C GLU A 81 12.53 -34.38 -9.33
N ALA A 82 12.60 -35.72 -9.28
CA ALA A 82 12.09 -36.43 -8.10
C ALA A 82 12.85 -35.98 -6.85
N CYS A 83 12.11 -35.70 -5.77
CA CYS A 83 12.63 -35.21 -4.48
C CYS A 83 12.95 -33.70 -4.41
N ASP A 84 12.72 -32.92 -5.47
CA ASP A 84 12.83 -31.46 -5.38
C ASP A 84 11.82 -30.86 -4.38
N GLU A 85 12.26 -29.84 -3.66
CA GLU A 85 11.41 -29.05 -2.78
C GLU A 85 10.88 -27.80 -3.52
N VAL A 86 9.55 -27.65 -3.60
CA VAL A 86 8.93 -26.50 -4.27
C VAL A 86 8.66 -25.39 -3.27
N MET A 87 9.23 -24.20 -3.52
CA MET A 87 8.96 -22.98 -2.76
C MET A 87 8.33 -21.92 -3.66
N ILE A 88 7.25 -21.28 -3.19
CA ILE A 88 6.47 -20.28 -3.94
C ILE A 88 6.39 -18.98 -3.14
N PHE A 89 6.75 -17.88 -3.78
CA PHE A 89 6.67 -16.54 -3.18
C PHE A 89 5.73 -15.67 -4.01
N GLY A 90 4.96 -14.80 -3.35
CA GLY A 90 4.12 -13.86 -4.08
C GLY A 90 3.74 -12.62 -3.30
N PHE A 91 3.60 -11.50 -4.00
CA PHE A 91 3.14 -10.22 -3.46
C PHE A 91 1.86 -9.77 -4.16
N SER A 92 0.87 -9.25 -3.43
CA SER A 92 -0.33 -8.64 -4.02
C SER A 92 -1.08 -9.64 -4.92
N ARG A 93 -1.39 -9.27 -6.17
CA ARG A 93 -1.92 -10.20 -7.18
C ARG A 93 -0.97 -11.34 -7.54
N GLY A 94 0.34 -11.18 -7.35
CA GLY A 94 1.31 -12.28 -7.43
C GLY A 94 1.12 -13.31 -6.31
N ALA A 95 0.68 -12.90 -5.11
CA ALA A 95 0.27 -13.82 -4.05
C ALA A 95 -1.01 -14.58 -4.41
N LEU A 96 -1.93 -13.94 -5.14
CA LEU A 96 -3.08 -14.62 -5.74
C LEU A 96 -2.62 -15.72 -6.72
N SER A 97 -1.74 -15.38 -7.66
CA SER A 97 -1.14 -16.35 -8.59
C SER A 97 -0.40 -17.49 -7.86
N ALA A 98 0.26 -17.20 -6.75
CA ALA A 98 0.95 -18.20 -5.93
C ALA A 98 -0.02 -19.23 -5.35
N ARG A 99 -1.17 -18.75 -4.84
CA ARG A 99 -2.25 -19.60 -4.33
C ARG A 99 -2.90 -20.40 -5.46
N MET A 100 -3.15 -19.78 -6.62
CA MET A 100 -3.67 -20.47 -7.80
C MET A 100 -2.70 -21.58 -8.27
N LEU A 101 -1.39 -21.31 -8.26
CA LEU A 101 -0.37 -22.29 -8.64
C LEU A 101 -0.36 -23.50 -7.69
N GLN A 102 -0.41 -23.25 -6.37
CA GLN A 102 -0.57 -24.30 -5.38
C GLN A 102 -1.87 -25.08 -5.56
N GLY A 103 -2.99 -24.41 -5.84
CA GLY A 103 -4.27 -25.04 -6.14
C GLY A 103 -4.21 -25.96 -7.36
N MET A 104 -3.54 -25.54 -8.43
CA MET A 104 -3.31 -26.36 -9.62
C MET A 104 -2.46 -27.59 -9.31
N ILE A 105 -1.31 -27.42 -8.63
CA ILE A 105 -0.44 -28.54 -8.21
C ILE A 105 -1.22 -29.53 -7.34
N HIS A 106 -2.03 -29.03 -6.42
CA HIS A 106 -2.87 -29.87 -5.57
C HIS A 106 -3.87 -30.69 -6.41
N ARG A 107 -4.57 -30.05 -7.34
CA ARG A 107 -5.70 -30.65 -8.05
C ARG A 107 -5.30 -31.62 -9.15
N VAL A 108 -4.31 -31.25 -9.97
CA VAL A 108 -3.87 -32.04 -11.13
C VAL A 108 -2.52 -32.74 -10.93
N GLY A 109 -1.86 -32.53 -9.78
CA GLY A 109 -0.46 -32.91 -9.61
C GLY A 109 0.47 -31.97 -10.39
N LEU A 110 1.76 -32.28 -10.47
CA LEU A 110 2.67 -31.58 -11.37
C LEU A 110 2.84 -32.36 -12.67
N ALA A 111 2.43 -31.79 -13.80
CA ALA A 111 2.52 -32.43 -15.10
C ALA A 111 3.97 -32.79 -15.44
N ARG A 112 4.15 -33.89 -16.19
CA ARG A 112 5.40 -34.11 -16.92
C ARG A 112 5.48 -33.14 -18.11
N PRO A 113 6.68 -32.80 -18.64
CA PRO A 113 6.87 -31.72 -19.61
C PRO A 113 5.94 -31.73 -20.83
N GLY A 114 5.59 -32.91 -21.36
CA GLY A 114 4.71 -33.05 -22.55
C GLY A 114 3.21 -32.92 -22.30
N PHE A 115 2.76 -32.78 -21.04
CA PHE A 115 1.33 -32.82 -20.68
C PHE A 115 0.84 -31.56 -19.98
N VAL A 116 1.62 -30.47 -20.02
CA VAL A 116 1.28 -29.19 -19.36
C VAL A 116 -0.06 -28.63 -19.87
N SER A 117 -0.27 -28.61 -21.19
CA SER A 117 -1.53 -28.10 -21.77
C SER A 117 -2.75 -28.94 -21.41
N GLU A 118 -2.58 -30.26 -21.31
CA GLU A 118 -3.65 -31.17 -20.88
C GLU A 118 -3.98 -30.96 -19.39
N ALA A 119 -2.95 -30.79 -18.54
CA ALA A 119 -3.13 -30.46 -17.13
C ALA A 119 -3.86 -29.13 -16.93
N ALA A 120 -3.49 -28.10 -17.69
CA ALA A 120 -4.15 -26.81 -17.68
C ALA A 120 -5.62 -26.93 -18.09
N GLY A 121 -5.92 -27.69 -19.15
CA GLY A 121 -7.29 -27.98 -19.57
C GLY A 121 -8.10 -28.71 -18.49
N ALA A 122 -7.51 -29.70 -17.82
CA ALA A 122 -8.16 -30.46 -16.74
C ALA A 122 -8.38 -29.63 -15.47
N HIS A 123 -7.50 -28.69 -15.16
CA HIS A 123 -7.63 -27.79 -14.02
C HIS A 123 -8.69 -26.72 -14.26
N LEU A 124 -8.64 -26.04 -15.41
CA LEU A 124 -9.52 -24.91 -15.76
C LEU A 124 -10.90 -25.36 -16.30
N GLY A 125 -11.03 -26.64 -16.64
CA GLY A 125 -12.27 -27.23 -17.11
C GLY A 125 -13.35 -27.27 -16.03
N ARG A 126 -14.62 -27.32 -16.46
CA ARG A 126 -15.79 -27.41 -15.56
C ARG A 126 -15.99 -28.79 -14.94
N ASP A 127 -15.31 -29.81 -15.46
CA ASP A 127 -15.40 -31.19 -14.99
C ASP A 127 -14.39 -31.43 -13.87
N ALA A 128 -14.88 -31.57 -12.63
CA ALA A 128 -14.05 -31.89 -11.47
C ALA A 128 -13.37 -33.26 -11.59
N GLY A 129 -14.00 -34.21 -12.28
CA GLY A 129 -13.45 -35.55 -12.51
C GLY A 129 -12.23 -35.55 -13.44
N ALA A 130 -12.14 -34.58 -14.35
CA ALA A 130 -11.02 -34.46 -15.29
C ALA A 130 -9.68 -34.26 -14.57
N ALA A 131 -9.66 -33.44 -13.51
CA ALA A 131 -8.44 -33.19 -12.75
C ALA A 131 -7.97 -34.43 -11.97
N VAL A 132 -8.91 -35.14 -11.33
CA VAL A 132 -8.64 -36.40 -10.62
C VAL A 132 -8.11 -37.45 -11.59
N SER A 133 -8.75 -37.57 -12.75
CA SER A 133 -8.37 -38.52 -13.81
C SER A 133 -6.99 -38.20 -14.38
N PHE A 134 -6.70 -36.92 -14.65
CA PHE A 134 -5.40 -36.48 -15.11
C PHE A 134 -4.30 -36.78 -14.07
N LYS A 135 -4.55 -36.45 -12.80
CA LYS A 135 -3.60 -36.71 -11.69
C LYS A 135 -3.27 -38.20 -11.56
N ALA A 136 -4.22 -39.09 -11.82
CA ALA A 136 -4.06 -40.55 -11.79
C ALA A 136 -3.51 -41.16 -13.10
N SER A 137 -3.41 -40.39 -14.19
CA SER A 137 -3.11 -40.91 -15.54
C SER A 137 -1.66 -41.33 -15.80
N GLY A 138 -0.75 -41.14 -14.83
CA GLY A 138 0.70 -41.31 -15.02
C GLY A 138 1.39 -40.15 -15.78
N LYS A 139 0.60 -39.23 -16.36
CA LYS A 139 1.06 -37.99 -17.01
C LYS A 139 1.46 -36.89 -16.02
N ALA A 140 1.08 -37.05 -14.77
CA ALA A 140 1.41 -36.15 -13.66
C ALA A 140 2.25 -36.86 -12.59
N ARG A 141 2.91 -36.05 -11.78
CA ARG A 141 3.55 -36.40 -10.51
C ARG A 141 2.55 -36.00 -9.40
N PRO A 142 1.76 -36.94 -8.85
CA PRO A 142 0.63 -36.60 -7.99
C PRO A 142 1.01 -36.17 -6.57
N GLY A 143 2.24 -36.50 -6.14
CA GLY A 143 2.73 -36.30 -4.77
C GLY A 143 3.60 -35.05 -4.56
N VAL A 144 3.70 -34.16 -5.55
CA VAL A 144 4.49 -32.92 -5.39
C VAL A 144 3.81 -32.03 -4.34
N ARG A 145 4.58 -31.64 -3.33
CA ARG A 145 4.16 -30.73 -2.26
C ARG A 145 4.87 -29.40 -2.39
N VAL A 146 4.23 -28.35 -1.89
CA VAL A 146 4.83 -27.03 -1.74
C VAL A 146 5.44 -26.97 -0.34
N LYS A 147 6.77 -27.03 -0.27
CA LYS A 147 7.53 -27.02 0.99
C LYS A 147 7.36 -25.71 1.75
N PHE A 148 7.29 -24.60 1.04
CA PHE A 148 7.16 -23.28 1.63
C PHE A 148 6.38 -22.32 0.73
N MET A 149 5.48 -21.54 1.33
CA MET A 149 4.83 -20.40 0.69
C MET A 149 5.10 -19.12 1.47
N GLY A 150 5.76 -18.15 0.82
CA GLY A 150 6.04 -16.82 1.36
C GLY A 150 5.16 -15.78 0.69
N LEU A 151 4.16 -15.26 1.38
CA LEU A 151 3.18 -14.32 0.83
C LEU A 151 3.32 -12.94 1.46
N PHE A 152 3.22 -11.90 0.62
CA PHE A 152 3.12 -10.51 1.03
C PHE A 152 1.75 -9.96 0.60
N ASP A 153 0.96 -9.54 1.58
CA ASP A 153 -0.31 -8.83 1.46
C ASP A 153 -1.21 -9.33 0.31
N SER A 154 -1.71 -10.56 0.44
CA SER A 154 -2.50 -11.25 -0.60
C SER A 154 -3.87 -10.59 -0.84
N VAL A 155 -3.93 -9.63 -1.77
CA VAL A 155 -5.19 -8.93 -2.12
C VAL A 155 -6.15 -9.78 -2.96
N LEU A 156 -7.45 -9.66 -2.64
CA LEU A 156 -8.51 -10.44 -3.28
C LEU A 156 -9.37 -9.65 -4.31
N ARG A 157 -9.42 -8.31 -4.22
CA ARG A 157 -10.36 -7.50 -5.01
C ARG A 157 -9.82 -7.10 -6.39
N THR A 158 -10.66 -7.23 -7.42
CA THR A 158 -10.46 -6.66 -8.77
C THR A 158 -11.51 -5.58 -9.03
N LEU A 159 -11.17 -4.61 -9.87
CA LEU A 159 -12.01 -3.43 -10.18
C LEU A 159 -12.97 -3.70 -11.33
N LEU A 160 -14.09 -2.97 -11.38
CA LEU A 160 -14.80 -2.53 -12.59
C LEU A 160 -15.25 -3.61 -13.62
N HIS A 161 -16.22 -4.48 -13.31
CA HIS A 161 -17.32 -4.89 -14.23
C HIS A 161 -18.21 -5.99 -13.62
N PRO A 162 -19.52 -6.07 -13.95
CA PRO A 162 -20.37 -7.21 -13.63
C PRO A 162 -19.98 -8.40 -14.51
N VAL A 163 -18.99 -9.17 -14.06
CA VAL A 163 -18.59 -10.39 -14.74
C VAL A 163 -19.43 -11.53 -14.20
N LYS A 164 -20.40 -11.96 -15.00
CA LYS A 164 -21.26 -13.14 -14.75
C LYS A 164 -20.51 -14.48 -14.69
N HIS A 165 -19.18 -14.52 -14.51
CA HIS A 165 -18.41 -15.75 -14.60
C HIS A 165 -17.35 -15.94 -13.48
N ARG A 166 -17.78 -16.77 -12.52
CA ARG A 166 -17.07 -17.95 -11.97
C ARG A 166 -15.94 -17.73 -10.96
N ASN A 167 -16.39 -17.68 -9.71
CA ASN A 167 -16.00 -18.51 -8.57
C ASN A 167 -14.49 -18.60 -8.23
N ILE A 168 -14.13 -18.01 -7.09
CA ILE A 168 -12.86 -18.22 -6.37
C ILE A 168 -12.53 -19.73 -6.21
N GLU A 169 -13.57 -20.57 -6.10
CA GLU A 169 -13.47 -22.03 -6.09
C GLU A 169 -12.81 -22.62 -7.34
N SER A 170 -13.09 -22.07 -8.53
CA SER A 170 -12.56 -22.62 -9.79
C SER A 170 -11.05 -22.53 -9.91
N PHE A 171 -10.43 -21.67 -9.09
CA PHE A 171 -8.99 -21.48 -9.01
C PHE A 171 -8.36 -22.08 -7.73
N HIS A 172 -9.15 -22.76 -6.89
CA HIS A 172 -8.67 -23.53 -5.74
C HIS A 172 -7.72 -22.74 -4.82
N MET A 173 -8.09 -21.51 -4.47
CA MET A 173 -7.22 -20.55 -3.77
C MET A 173 -7.08 -20.80 -2.27
N THR A 174 -7.76 -21.81 -1.73
CA THR A 174 -7.60 -22.27 -0.34
C THR A 174 -6.28 -23.02 -0.22
N LEU A 175 -5.49 -22.68 0.81
CA LEU A 175 -4.25 -23.38 1.09
C LEU A 175 -4.56 -24.78 1.59
N THR A 176 -4.35 -25.77 0.71
CA THR A 176 -4.70 -27.17 0.94
C THR A 176 -3.58 -27.90 1.67
N SER A 177 -3.84 -29.16 2.02
CA SER A 177 -2.87 -30.05 2.67
C SER A 177 -1.59 -30.31 1.88
N SER A 178 -1.46 -29.81 0.64
CA SER A 178 -0.22 -29.90 -0.15
C SER A 178 0.81 -28.82 0.18
N VAL A 179 0.50 -27.90 1.10
CA VAL A 179 1.45 -26.90 1.61
C VAL A 179 1.96 -27.33 2.98
N ASP A 180 3.28 -27.39 3.14
CA ASP A 180 3.91 -27.71 4.43
C ASP A 180 3.95 -26.49 5.34
N ASN A 181 4.52 -25.38 4.84
CA ASN A 181 4.76 -24.16 5.62
C ASN A 181 4.21 -22.93 4.89
N LEU A 182 3.54 -22.04 5.61
CA LEU A 182 3.11 -20.72 5.12
C LEU A 182 3.67 -19.63 6.04
N ALA A 183 4.33 -18.65 5.45
CA ALA A 183 4.59 -17.35 6.06
C ALA A 183 3.83 -16.28 5.27
N HIS A 184 2.85 -15.61 5.91
CA HIS A 184 2.06 -14.55 5.28
C HIS A 184 2.23 -13.24 6.05
N ALA A 185 2.89 -12.27 5.43
CA ALA A 185 3.03 -10.92 5.95
C ALA A 185 1.87 -10.04 5.45
N ILE A 186 1.14 -9.39 6.36
CA ILE A 186 -0.09 -8.65 6.05
C ILE A 186 0.06 -7.19 6.49
N ALA A 187 -0.33 -6.24 5.65
CA ALA A 187 -0.28 -4.82 5.98
C ALA A 187 -1.36 -4.44 7.00
N LEU A 188 -0.95 -3.78 8.08
CA LEU A 188 -1.88 -3.30 9.10
C LEU A 188 -2.52 -1.97 8.67
N GLY A 189 -1.73 -1.02 8.16
CA GLY A 189 -2.16 0.35 7.84
C GLY A 189 -2.86 0.55 6.49
N GLU A 190 -3.15 -0.51 5.73
CA GLU A 190 -3.82 -0.36 4.43
C GLU A 190 -5.33 -0.14 4.58
N TYR A 191 -5.82 1.01 4.12
CA TYR A 191 -7.21 1.43 4.26
C TYR A 191 -7.99 1.47 2.95
N ARG A 192 -7.36 1.26 1.78
CA ARG A 192 -8.07 1.28 0.49
C ARG A 192 -8.80 -0.04 0.30
N GLU A 193 -10.11 0.05 0.07
CA GLU A 193 -10.95 -1.14 -0.07
C GLU A 193 -10.55 -2.04 -1.26
N LEU A 194 -9.83 -1.50 -2.24
CA LEU A 194 -9.34 -2.25 -3.40
C LEU A 194 -8.18 -3.19 -3.07
N TYR A 195 -7.47 -2.91 -1.98
CA TYR A 195 -6.34 -3.69 -1.50
C TYR A 195 -6.71 -4.47 -0.25
N GLN A 196 -7.97 -4.90 -0.07
CA GLN A 196 -8.33 -5.69 1.10
C GLN A 196 -7.57 -7.04 1.12
N ALA A 197 -6.94 -7.31 2.26
CA ALA A 197 -6.26 -8.55 2.57
C ALA A 197 -6.53 -8.93 4.03
N ALA A 198 -6.52 -10.22 4.31
CA ALA A 198 -6.80 -10.80 5.61
C ALA A 198 -5.99 -12.07 5.81
N GLU A 199 -6.03 -12.60 7.04
CA GLU A 199 -5.55 -13.94 7.30
C GLU A 199 -6.29 -14.96 6.43
N LEU A 200 -5.55 -15.91 5.87
CA LEU A 200 -6.04 -16.96 5.01
C LEU A 200 -6.54 -18.14 5.85
N TYR A 201 -7.60 -18.80 5.36
CA TYR A 201 -7.93 -20.14 5.79
C TYR A 201 -6.86 -21.11 5.30
N THR A 202 -6.37 -21.94 6.21
CA THR A 202 -5.32 -22.93 5.94
C THR A 202 -5.78 -24.29 6.41
N HIS A 203 -5.44 -25.33 5.64
CA HIS A 203 -5.65 -26.70 6.08
C HIS A 203 -4.93 -26.96 7.44
N PRO A 204 -5.52 -27.72 8.38
CA PRO A 204 -4.93 -27.95 9.70
C PRO A 204 -3.53 -28.58 9.72
N SER A 205 -3.15 -29.28 8.63
CA SER A 205 -1.82 -29.89 8.48
C SER A 205 -0.75 -28.91 7.98
N THR A 206 -1.13 -27.71 7.56
CA THR A 206 -0.20 -26.68 7.09
C THR A 206 0.27 -25.87 8.29
N LEU A 207 1.59 -25.79 8.49
CA LEU A 207 2.18 -24.94 9.51
C LEU A 207 2.12 -23.49 9.01
N ALA A 208 1.06 -22.79 9.39
CA ALA A 208 0.76 -21.45 8.92
C ALA A 208 1.05 -20.39 9.97
N THR A 209 1.95 -19.48 9.65
CA THR A 209 2.24 -18.27 10.43
C THR A 209 1.84 -17.05 9.61
N GLN A 210 0.90 -16.28 10.14
CA GLN A 210 0.35 -15.09 9.49
C GLN A 210 0.52 -13.92 10.44
N VAL A 211 1.29 -12.91 10.04
CA VAL A 211 1.75 -11.83 10.92
C VAL A 211 1.40 -10.49 10.29
N TRP A 212 0.86 -9.60 11.10
CA TRP A 212 0.52 -8.24 10.71
C TRP A 212 1.74 -7.32 10.93
N PHE A 213 2.10 -6.59 9.89
CA PHE A 213 3.21 -5.66 9.85
C PHE A 213 2.71 -4.22 9.74
N LEU A 214 3.52 -3.31 10.25
CA LEU A 214 3.29 -1.87 10.14
C LEU A 214 3.25 -1.40 8.67
N GLY A 215 2.51 -0.32 8.41
CA GLY A 215 2.42 0.32 7.09
C GLY A 215 1.34 -0.25 6.17
N THR A 216 1.30 0.28 4.95
CA THR A 216 0.36 -0.01 3.86
C THR A 216 0.80 -1.20 2.99
N HIS A 217 0.05 -1.51 1.93
CA HIS A 217 0.30 -2.64 1.03
C HIS A 217 1.77 -2.76 0.57
N SER A 218 2.35 -1.66 0.09
CA SER A 218 3.73 -1.63 -0.41
C SER A 218 4.79 -1.41 0.69
N ASP A 219 4.38 -1.05 1.91
CA ASP A 219 5.25 -1.11 3.10
C ASP A 219 5.47 -2.53 3.60
N VAL A 220 4.67 -3.50 3.13
CA VAL A 220 4.88 -4.93 3.36
C VAL A 220 5.42 -5.62 2.12
N GLY A 221 4.94 -5.25 0.93
CA GLY A 221 5.34 -5.84 -0.33
C GLY A 221 6.59 -5.27 -0.98
N GLY A 222 7.00 -4.06 -0.62
CA GLY A 222 7.96 -3.26 -1.37
C GLY A 222 7.33 -2.58 -2.59
N GLY A 223 8.17 -1.97 -3.45
CA GLY A 223 7.69 -1.15 -4.56
C GLY A 223 7.87 0.37 -4.36
N HIS A 224 8.65 0.78 -3.36
CA HIS A 224 9.07 2.16 -3.12
C HIS A 224 10.58 2.33 -3.28
N PRO A 225 11.06 3.54 -3.63
CA PRO A 225 12.49 3.82 -3.64
C PRO A 225 12.97 3.97 -2.20
N ASN A 226 13.89 3.10 -1.77
CA ASN A 226 14.27 2.89 -0.37
C ASN A 226 13.08 2.42 0.48
N ALA A 227 12.94 1.10 0.64
CA ALA A 227 11.81 0.49 1.33
C ALA A 227 12.24 -0.25 2.62
N PRO A 228 12.89 0.44 3.58
CA PRO A 228 13.41 -0.18 4.82
C PRO A 228 12.30 -0.86 5.63
N LEU A 229 11.10 -0.27 5.64
CA LEU A 229 9.91 -0.83 6.30
C LEU A 229 9.49 -2.14 5.63
N ALA A 230 9.40 -2.16 4.30
CA ALA A 230 9.16 -3.39 3.54
C ALA A 230 10.23 -4.44 3.79
N ARG A 231 11.49 -4.06 4.01
CA ARG A 231 12.55 -5.03 4.27
C ARG A 231 12.42 -5.72 5.63
N ILE A 232 11.66 -5.16 6.58
CA ILE A 232 11.30 -5.87 7.82
C ILE A 232 10.43 -7.10 7.49
N ALA A 233 9.34 -6.90 6.74
CA ALA A 233 8.49 -8.01 6.29
C ALA A 233 9.25 -8.97 5.34
N GLY A 234 10.05 -8.42 4.42
CA GLY A 234 10.88 -9.18 3.48
C GLY A 234 11.86 -10.10 4.19
N GLY A 235 12.58 -9.58 5.18
CA GLY A 235 13.54 -10.35 5.97
C GLY A 235 12.88 -11.35 6.92
N TRP A 236 11.67 -11.06 7.42
CA TRP A 236 10.88 -12.06 8.17
C TRP A 236 10.49 -13.25 7.28
N VAL A 237 9.93 -13.01 6.08
CA VAL A 237 9.63 -14.10 5.13
C VAL A 237 10.90 -14.83 4.71
N ALA A 238 12.03 -14.13 4.54
CA ALA A 238 13.33 -14.74 4.25
C ALA A 238 13.80 -15.68 5.37
N ASP A 239 13.72 -15.25 6.64
CA ASP A 239 14.09 -16.08 7.79
C ASP A 239 13.24 -17.36 7.85
N GLU A 240 11.92 -17.24 7.64
CA GLU A 240 11.01 -18.40 7.58
C GLU A 240 11.34 -19.32 6.38
N ALA A 241 11.67 -18.75 5.22
CA ALA A 241 12.07 -19.53 4.05
C ALA A 241 13.40 -20.26 4.27
N VAL A 242 14.39 -19.61 4.90
CA VAL A 242 15.68 -20.21 5.25
C VAL A 242 15.50 -21.36 6.26
N LYS A 243 14.62 -21.20 7.26
CA LYS A 243 14.23 -22.29 8.18
C LYS A 243 13.62 -23.48 7.42
N ALA A 244 12.89 -23.21 6.33
CA ALA A 244 12.30 -24.22 5.47
C ALA A 244 13.28 -24.82 4.43
N GLY A 245 14.51 -24.32 4.33
CA GLY A 245 15.58 -24.85 3.47
C GLY A 245 16.04 -23.94 2.32
N LEU A 246 15.51 -22.71 2.20
CA LEU A 246 15.93 -21.79 1.13
C LEU A 246 17.41 -21.40 1.32
N LEU A 247 18.20 -21.51 0.25
CA LEU A 247 19.58 -21.04 0.25
C LEU A 247 19.61 -19.55 -0.12
N LEU A 248 20.27 -18.75 0.71
CA LEU A 248 20.57 -17.34 0.49
C LEU A 248 22.06 -17.09 0.77
N PRO A 249 22.68 -16.03 0.21
CA PRO A 249 24.06 -15.64 0.53
C PRO A 249 24.26 -15.47 2.05
N PRO A 250 25.39 -15.90 2.65
CA PRO A 250 25.58 -15.86 4.10
C PRO A 250 25.42 -14.47 4.75
N ASP A 251 25.65 -13.41 3.97
CA ASP A 251 25.53 -12.02 4.38
C ASP A 251 24.19 -11.36 3.99
N TRP A 252 23.21 -12.12 3.48
CA TRP A 252 21.94 -11.61 2.93
C TRP A 252 21.23 -10.59 3.84
N ARG A 253 21.28 -10.79 5.17
CA ARG A 253 20.65 -9.89 6.16
C ARG A 253 21.21 -8.46 6.16
N ARG A 254 22.45 -8.28 5.71
CA ARG A 254 23.13 -6.98 5.64
C ARG A 254 23.11 -6.37 4.23
N ARG A 255 22.59 -7.10 3.25
CA ARG A 255 22.52 -6.64 1.85
C ARG A 255 21.45 -5.56 1.71
N GLN A 256 21.61 -4.67 0.74
CA GLN A 256 20.71 -3.53 0.53
C GLN A 256 19.27 -3.99 0.23
N GLU A 257 19.14 -5.14 -0.43
CA GLU A 257 17.90 -5.84 -0.78
C GLU A 257 17.05 -6.20 0.44
N MET A 258 17.67 -6.40 1.61
CA MET A 258 17.01 -6.86 2.83
C MET A 258 17.35 -6.01 4.05
N LYS A 259 18.02 -4.88 3.90
CA LYS A 259 18.37 -4.03 5.05
C LYS A 259 17.10 -3.41 5.64
N ALA A 260 16.77 -3.78 6.89
CA ALA A 260 15.67 -3.21 7.66
C ALA A 260 16.10 -1.98 8.46
N ASP A 261 15.17 -1.02 8.66
CA ASP A 261 15.32 0.12 9.57
C ASP A 261 13.96 0.54 10.14
N VAL A 262 13.88 0.72 11.46
CA VAL A 262 12.66 1.09 12.22
C VAL A 262 12.58 2.59 12.47
N LEU A 263 13.66 3.35 12.24
CA LEU A 263 13.68 4.80 12.44
C LEU A 263 13.37 5.58 11.16
N GLU A 264 13.58 5.00 9.98
CA GLU A 264 13.11 5.59 8.71
C GLU A 264 11.57 5.50 8.53
N ASP A 265 10.89 4.86 9.50
CA ASP A 265 9.47 4.58 9.66
C ASP A 265 8.54 5.80 9.81
N ALA A 266 9.09 7.02 9.93
CA ALA A 266 8.26 8.24 9.99
C ALA A 266 7.57 8.60 8.66
N GLY A 267 7.99 8.00 7.55
CA GLY A 267 7.81 8.59 6.23
C GLY A 267 7.01 7.86 5.18
N THR A 268 6.32 6.78 5.53
CA THR A 268 5.60 5.97 4.54
C THR A 268 4.14 5.70 4.86
N GLU A 269 3.64 6.12 6.03
CA GLU A 269 2.27 5.79 6.42
C GLU A 269 1.16 6.47 5.62
N ASN A 270 1.44 7.39 4.68
CA ASN A 270 0.37 8.08 3.96
C ASN A 270 0.70 8.36 2.50
N GLY A 271 0.36 7.42 1.61
CA GLY A 271 -0.22 7.86 0.34
C GLY A 271 0.13 7.06 -0.90
N LEU A 272 -0.86 6.28 -1.32
CA LEU A 272 -1.20 5.99 -2.71
C LEU A 272 -0.24 5.02 -3.44
N ASP A 273 -0.41 3.70 -3.25
CA ASP A 273 -0.13 2.80 -4.39
C ASP A 273 -0.91 3.31 -5.60
N GLY A 274 -0.18 3.53 -6.69
CA GLY A 274 -0.44 3.06 -8.05
C GLY A 274 -1.83 3.21 -8.67
N VAL A 275 -2.93 2.88 -8.00
CA VAL A 275 -4.27 2.94 -8.62
C VAL A 275 -4.65 4.37 -9.00
N GLY A 276 -4.32 5.35 -8.16
CA GLY A 276 -4.52 6.78 -8.47
C GLY A 276 -3.70 7.25 -9.66
N THR A 277 -2.55 6.62 -9.93
CA THR A 277 -1.73 6.90 -11.12
C THR A 277 -2.23 6.14 -12.36
N PHE A 278 -2.95 5.03 -12.19
CA PHE A 278 -3.31 4.10 -13.25
C PHE A 278 -4.66 4.38 -13.93
N LEU A 279 -5.65 4.91 -13.21
CA LEU A 279 -7.02 5.09 -13.73
C LEU A 279 -7.34 6.47 -14.31
N GLY A 280 -6.34 7.34 -14.50
CA GLY A 280 -6.50 8.58 -15.27
C GLY A 280 -7.74 9.39 -14.90
N GLY A 281 -7.81 9.96 -13.70
CA GLY A 281 -8.86 10.91 -13.37
C GLY A 281 -9.13 11.02 -11.87
N VAL A 282 -8.98 12.25 -11.36
CA VAL A 282 -9.34 12.67 -10.00
C VAL A 282 -10.82 12.39 -9.67
N GLU A 283 -11.68 12.25 -10.69
CA GLU A 283 -13.11 11.98 -10.54
C GLU A 283 -13.46 10.52 -10.17
N LEU A 284 -12.81 9.51 -10.77
CA LEU A 284 -13.01 8.12 -10.38
C LEU A 284 -12.46 7.86 -8.97
N GLU A 285 -11.32 8.48 -8.65
CA GLU A 285 -10.72 8.38 -7.33
C GLU A 285 -11.63 8.99 -6.25
N ARG A 286 -12.32 10.11 -6.52
CA ARG A 286 -13.38 10.66 -5.66
C ARG A 286 -14.60 9.75 -5.55
N ALA A 287 -15.02 9.12 -6.64
CA ALA A 287 -16.20 8.25 -6.68
C ALA A 287 -16.02 6.90 -5.95
N PHE A 288 -14.79 6.39 -5.83
CA PHE A 288 -14.47 5.10 -5.21
C PHE A 288 -13.67 5.19 -3.91
N ARG A 289 -13.63 6.36 -3.24
CA ARG A 289 -13.07 6.51 -1.88
C ARG A 289 -13.90 5.75 -0.85
N ILE A 290 -13.88 4.43 -0.94
CA ILE A 290 -14.30 3.56 0.14
C ILE A 290 -13.01 3.24 0.88
N ALA A 291 -12.81 3.95 1.98
CA ALA A 291 -11.73 3.66 2.90
C ALA A 291 -12.31 2.81 4.03
N THR A 292 -11.69 1.67 4.31
CA THR A 292 -12.07 0.81 5.44
C THR A 292 -10.83 0.39 6.18
N VAL A 293 -10.83 0.66 7.48
CA VAL A 293 -9.76 0.21 8.37
C VAL A 293 -9.83 -1.32 8.47
N ARG A 294 -8.72 -1.98 8.14
CA ARG A 294 -8.60 -3.44 8.30
C ARG A 294 -8.74 -3.80 9.78
N ASP A 295 -9.57 -4.79 10.08
CA ASP A 295 -9.78 -5.29 11.43
C ASP A 295 -9.23 -6.74 11.54
N PRO A 296 -8.00 -6.93 12.07
CA PRO A 296 -7.43 -8.26 12.25
C PRO A 296 -8.27 -9.19 13.14
N ALA A 297 -9.02 -8.62 14.10
CA ALA A 297 -9.84 -9.40 15.03
C ALA A 297 -11.09 -9.97 14.35
N ARG A 298 -11.65 -9.23 13.39
CA ARG A 298 -12.85 -9.64 12.67
C ARG A 298 -12.65 -10.96 11.93
N CYS A 299 -11.62 -11.08 11.10
CA CYS A 299 -11.44 -12.30 10.30
C CYS A 299 -11.09 -13.53 11.13
N ARG A 300 -10.46 -13.38 12.31
CA ARG A 300 -10.23 -14.52 13.20
C ARG A 300 -11.51 -15.09 13.80
N ALA A 301 -12.45 -14.22 14.15
CA ALA A 301 -13.75 -14.68 14.64
C ALA A 301 -14.46 -15.56 13.61
N GLU A 302 -14.39 -15.16 12.35
CA GLU A 302 -15.01 -15.84 11.20
C GLU A 302 -14.27 -17.14 10.81
N LEU A 303 -12.93 -17.14 10.87
CA LEU A 303 -12.08 -18.32 10.69
C LEU A 303 -12.25 -19.39 11.80
N GLY A 304 -13.07 -19.15 12.82
CA GLY A 304 -13.21 -20.05 13.97
C GLY A 304 -12.01 -20.02 14.92
N LYS A 305 -11.14 -19.01 14.78
CA LYS A 305 -9.90 -18.79 15.54
C LYS A 305 -10.05 -17.66 16.57
N LYS A 306 -11.26 -17.43 17.06
CA LYS A 306 -11.59 -16.33 17.99
C LYS A 306 -10.79 -16.33 19.29
N ASP A 307 -10.26 -17.50 19.67
CA ASP A 307 -9.48 -17.71 20.90
C ASP A 307 -7.95 -17.69 20.63
N GLU A 308 -7.53 -17.57 19.37
CA GLU A 308 -6.12 -17.44 18.99
C GLU A 308 -5.71 -15.97 18.94
N LYS A 309 -4.64 -15.60 19.65
CA LYS A 309 -4.13 -14.22 19.72
C LYS A 309 -3.53 -13.73 18.41
N ILE A 310 -3.85 -12.49 18.03
CA ILE A 310 -3.38 -11.87 16.79
C ILE A 310 -1.86 -11.74 16.84
N LEU A 311 -1.17 -12.16 15.77
CA LEU A 311 0.28 -12.01 15.67
C LEU A 311 0.58 -10.66 15.02
N LEU A 312 1.16 -9.74 15.78
CA LEU A 312 1.73 -8.49 15.25
C LEU A 312 3.25 -8.60 15.28
N HIS A 313 3.91 -8.03 14.28
CA HIS A 313 5.36 -7.98 14.29
C HIS A 313 5.88 -6.99 15.36
N GLN A 314 7.02 -7.31 15.98
CA GLN A 314 7.65 -6.53 17.06
C GLN A 314 7.95 -5.08 16.64
N SER A 315 8.12 -4.82 15.34
CA SER A 315 8.28 -3.46 14.80
C SER A 315 7.11 -2.55 15.14
N VAL A 316 5.87 -3.06 15.20
CA VAL A 316 4.70 -2.26 15.57
C VAL A 316 4.82 -1.78 17.02
N LYS A 317 5.17 -2.69 17.94
CA LYS A 317 5.36 -2.34 19.35
C LYS A 317 6.53 -1.40 19.55
N ASP A 318 7.66 -1.67 18.90
CA ASP A 318 8.85 -0.83 18.99
C ASP A 318 8.55 0.60 18.50
N ARG A 319 7.73 0.76 17.44
CA ARG A 319 7.25 2.06 16.97
C ARG A 319 6.38 2.77 18.01
N MET A 320 5.42 2.08 18.60
CA MET A 320 4.57 2.66 19.68
C MET A 320 5.40 3.12 20.87
N ASP A 321 6.41 2.34 21.27
CA ASP A 321 7.28 2.68 22.39
C ASP A 321 8.22 3.86 22.07
N LEU A 322 8.66 3.99 20.82
CA LEU A 322 9.55 5.07 20.36
C LEU A 322 8.83 6.38 20.12
N ASN A 323 7.55 6.32 19.75
CA ASN A 323 6.76 7.48 19.40
C ASN A 323 5.50 7.59 20.27
N PRO A 324 5.63 8.12 21.50
CA PRO A 324 4.48 8.36 22.36
C PRO A 324 3.44 9.23 21.64
N GLY A 325 2.17 8.83 21.69
CA GLY A 325 1.09 9.52 20.97
C GLY A 325 0.81 8.93 19.57
N TRP A 326 1.62 7.99 19.08
CA TRP A 326 1.34 7.24 17.86
C TRP A 326 0.67 5.90 18.18
N VAL A 327 -0.34 5.53 17.38
CA VAL A 327 -0.95 4.20 17.40
C VAL A 327 -1.29 3.74 15.98
N PRO A 328 -1.37 2.42 15.72
CA PRO A 328 -1.86 1.94 14.44
C PRO A 328 -3.32 2.36 14.22
N VAL A 329 -3.72 2.55 12.96
CA VAL A 329 -5.02 3.10 12.59
C VAL A 329 -6.23 2.31 13.16
N GLN A 330 -6.08 1.02 13.42
CA GLN A 330 -7.09 0.18 14.07
C GLN A 330 -7.45 0.67 15.47
N TRP A 331 -6.49 1.22 16.20
CA TRP A 331 -6.71 1.76 17.53
C TRP A 331 -7.45 3.10 17.51
N CYS A 332 -7.52 3.75 16.35
CA CYS A 332 -8.39 4.90 16.13
C CYS A 332 -9.88 4.48 16.04
N CYS A 333 -10.16 3.21 15.77
CA CYS A 333 -11.51 2.67 15.66
C CYS A 333 -11.92 1.95 16.94
N LYS A 334 -12.95 2.47 17.62
CA LYS A 334 -13.38 1.97 18.94
C LYS A 334 -13.74 0.48 18.91
N GLU A 335 -14.46 0.03 17.89
CA GLU A 335 -14.91 -1.35 17.72
C GLU A 335 -13.74 -2.30 17.45
N ALA A 336 -12.87 -1.95 16.48
CA ALA A 336 -11.69 -2.74 16.15
C ALA A 336 -10.72 -2.82 17.34
N LYS A 337 -10.45 -1.69 18.01
CA LYS A 337 -9.69 -1.65 19.26
C LYS A 337 -10.27 -2.60 20.29
N SER A 338 -11.58 -2.51 20.55
CA SER A 338 -12.25 -3.37 21.52
C SER A 338 -12.19 -4.84 21.14
N ALA A 339 -12.22 -5.17 19.85
CA ALA A 339 -12.11 -6.54 19.36
C ALA A 339 -10.69 -7.11 19.54
N MET A 340 -9.66 -6.34 19.18
CA MET A 340 -8.27 -6.74 19.38
C MET A 340 -7.92 -6.85 20.87
N ASP A 341 -8.42 -5.95 21.73
CA ASP A 341 -8.23 -6.02 23.18
C ASP A 341 -8.82 -7.30 23.78
N ARG A 342 -9.93 -7.81 23.23
CA ARG A 342 -10.57 -9.06 23.68
C ARG A 342 -9.82 -10.32 23.23
N ILE A 343 -9.38 -10.37 21.97
CA ILE A 343 -8.66 -11.52 21.41
C ILE A 343 -7.20 -11.57 21.91
N GLY A 344 -6.63 -10.40 22.19
CA GLY A 344 -5.25 -10.24 22.57
C GLY A 344 -4.29 -10.29 21.39
N ILE A 345 -3.09 -9.76 21.63
CA ILE A 345 -2.01 -9.65 20.65
C ILE A 345 -0.76 -10.32 21.22
N ASP A 346 -0.10 -11.14 20.42
CA ASP A 346 1.27 -11.57 20.65
C ASP A 346 2.19 -10.84 19.67
N PHE A 347 3.19 -10.14 20.21
CA PHE A 347 4.23 -9.53 19.40
C PHE A 347 5.32 -10.55 19.09
N VAL A 348 5.56 -10.79 17.81
CA VAL A 348 6.54 -11.77 17.31
C VAL A 348 7.70 -11.06 16.63
N SER A 349 8.89 -11.63 16.74
CA SER A 349 10.10 -11.12 16.09
C SER A 349 10.86 -12.24 15.38
N ASN A 350 12.00 -11.90 14.78
CA ASN A 350 12.86 -12.79 14.03
C ASN A 350 14.31 -12.29 14.05
N ASP A 351 15.24 -13.21 13.80
CA ASP A 351 16.69 -12.95 13.86
C ASP A 351 17.13 -11.78 12.98
N HIS A 352 16.55 -11.64 11.78
CA HIS A 352 16.85 -10.52 10.89
C HIS A 352 16.46 -9.17 11.48
N TYR A 353 15.27 -9.05 12.07
CA TYR A 353 14.84 -7.82 12.73
C TYR A 353 15.64 -7.55 14.01
N ASP A 354 15.85 -8.58 14.84
CA ASP A 354 16.59 -8.44 16.09
C ASP A 354 18.03 -7.97 15.86
N ALA A 355 18.68 -8.46 14.78
CA ALA A 355 19.99 -8.00 14.36
C ALA A 355 19.98 -6.53 13.91
N ALA A 356 18.97 -6.10 13.15
CA ALA A 356 18.82 -4.71 12.72
C ALA A 356 18.55 -3.79 13.92
N ARG A 357 17.70 -4.23 14.87
CA ARG A 357 17.36 -3.50 16.09
C ARG A 357 18.57 -3.27 17.01
N ALA A 358 19.52 -4.21 17.03
CA ALA A 358 20.75 -4.11 17.83
C ALA A 358 21.82 -3.20 17.23
N ALA A 359 21.69 -2.79 15.95
CA ALA A 359 22.65 -1.89 15.32
C ALA A 359 22.57 -0.48 15.93
N PRO A 360 23.69 0.27 15.98
CA PRO A 360 23.68 1.67 16.41
C PRO A 360 22.69 2.46 15.57
N ARG A 361 21.70 3.06 16.24
CA ARG A 361 20.68 3.88 15.60
C ARG A 361 21.30 5.21 15.16
N GLY A 362 20.92 5.66 13.96
CA GLY A 362 21.26 6.99 13.46
C GLY A 362 20.60 8.10 14.29
N ALA A 363 20.76 9.35 13.85
CA ALA A 363 20.02 10.47 14.43
C ALA A 363 18.51 10.22 14.34
N ALA A 364 17.75 10.74 15.32
CA ALA A 364 16.29 10.68 15.27
C ALA A 364 15.78 11.31 13.96
N VAL A 365 14.84 10.64 13.31
CA VAL A 365 14.17 11.14 12.10
C VAL A 365 12.90 11.87 12.54
N PRO A 366 12.57 13.05 11.98
CA PRO A 366 11.30 13.71 12.27
C PRO A 366 10.11 12.83 11.90
N SER A 367 9.02 12.86 12.68
CA SER A 367 7.74 12.23 12.35
C SER A 367 6.82 13.18 11.59
N TRP A 368 6.92 14.48 11.85
CA TRP A 368 6.04 15.50 11.30
C TRP A 368 6.82 16.75 10.88
N ILE A 369 6.15 17.55 10.06
CA ILE A 369 6.56 18.85 9.59
C ILE A 369 5.50 19.84 10.07
N GLU A 370 5.92 20.85 10.82
CA GLU A 370 5.09 22.00 11.15
C GLU A 370 5.37 23.12 10.15
N LEU A 371 4.32 23.77 9.68
CA LEU A 371 4.38 24.91 8.78
C LEU A 371 3.69 26.09 9.46
N SER A 372 4.45 27.17 9.64
CA SER A 372 3.95 28.44 10.16
C SER A 372 4.02 29.50 9.07
N PHE A 373 3.02 30.37 9.04
CA PHE A 373 2.88 31.40 8.00
C PHE A 373 2.85 32.80 8.60
N GLY A 374 3.28 33.77 7.80
CA GLY A 374 3.26 35.19 8.14
C GLY A 374 2.39 35.96 7.14
N ARG A 375 2.91 37.05 6.60
CA ARG A 375 2.16 37.87 5.62
C ARG A 375 2.32 37.33 4.20
N LEU A 376 1.19 37.22 3.49
CA LEU A 376 1.12 37.14 2.03
C LEU A 376 1.03 38.57 1.49
N GLU A 377 1.89 38.93 0.55
CA GLU A 377 1.95 40.27 -0.05
C GLU A 377 1.82 40.18 -1.57
N SER A 378 1.05 41.09 -2.15
CA SER A 378 0.93 41.28 -3.60
C SER A 378 0.40 40.07 -4.39
N ALA A 379 -0.52 39.28 -3.82
CA ALA A 379 -1.25 38.24 -4.55
C ALA A 379 -2.13 38.86 -5.64
N ASP A 380 -2.24 38.22 -6.80
CA ASP A 380 -3.24 38.62 -7.82
C ASP A 380 -4.66 38.40 -7.24
N THR A 381 -5.62 39.20 -7.72
CA THR A 381 -7.06 38.95 -7.47
C THR A 381 -7.87 39.30 -8.70
N SER A 382 -8.80 38.41 -9.06
CA SER A 382 -9.75 38.62 -10.14
C SER A 382 -11.14 39.03 -9.62
N GLU A 383 -11.44 38.78 -8.34
CA GLU A 383 -12.75 38.98 -7.72
C GLU A 383 -12.87 40.29 -6.92
N LEU A 384 -13.55 41.27 -7.52
CA LEU A 384 -13.98 42.49 -6.79
C LEU A 384 -15.49 42.59 -6.59
N MET A 385 -16.25 41.78 -7.33
CA MET A 385 -17.70 41.96 -7.50
C MET A 385 -18.52 41.08 -6.53
N ALA A 386 -17.92 40.09 -5.87
CA ALA A 386 -18.60 39.12 -5.00
C ALA A 386 -18.42 39.36 -3.48
N GLY A 387 -17.51 40.25 -3.07
CA GLY A 387 -17.38 40.69 -1.68
C GLY A 387 -16.25 40.01 -0.91
N SER A 388 -15.01 40.46 -1.19
CA SER A 388 -13.73 40.05 -0.59
C SER A 388 -13.18 38.74 -1.16
N PRO A 389 -12.06 38.76 -1.90
CA PRO A 389 -11.44 37.53 -2.38
C PRO A 389 -11.00 36.68 -1.19
N GLU A 390 -11.18 35.37 -1.25
CA GLU A 390 -10.69 34.45 -0.22
C GLU A 390 -9.48 33.70 -0.76
N TYR A 391 -8.53 33.40 0.12
CA TYR A 391 -7.27 32.76 -0.27
C TYR A 391 -7.00 31.58 0.63
N PHE A 392 -6.38 30.55 0.08
CA PHE A 392 -5.87 29.44 0.87
C PHE A 392 -4.53 28.93 0.33
N LEU A 393 -3.82 28.21 1.20
CA LEU A 393 -2.57 27.55 0.86
C LEU A 393 -2.80 26.05 0.77
N ARG A 394 -2.41 25.44 -0.36
CA ARG A 394 -2.32 23.98 -0.48
C ARG A 394 -0.87 23.55 -0.23
N LEU A 395 -0.67 22.70 0.76
CA LEU A 395 0.62 22.28 1.28
C LEU A 395 0.79 20.79 0.95
N THR A 396 1.78 20.44 0.14
CA THR A 396 1.96 19.07 -0.36
C THR A 396 3.41 18.62 -0.19
N ASN A 397 3.64 17.43 0.37
CA ASN A 397 4.95 16.79 0.32
C ASN A 397 5.33 16.47 -1.13
N TRP A 398 6.56 16.76 -1.54
CA TRP A 398 6.97 16.58 -2.93
C TRP A 398 8.44 16.21 -3.10
N HIS A 399 8.76 15.53 -4.20
CA HIS A 399 10.12 15.14 -4.55
C HIS A 399 10.62 15.81 -5.83
N THR A 400 11.88 16.25 -5.84
CA THR A 400 12.51 16.92 -7.00
C THR A 400 12.57 16.07 -8.28
N ASP A 401 12.52 14.75 -8.15
CA ASP A 401 12.49 13.82 -9.28
C ASP A 401 11.07 13.53 -9.80
N SER A 402 10.03 13.99 -9.12
CA SER A 402 8.66 13.88 -9.60
C SER A 402 8.35 14.99 -10.60
N GLY A 403 7.71 14.62 -11.72
CA GLY A 403 7.36 15.56 -12.78
C GLY A 403 6.38 16.63 -12.29
N ARG A 404 6.69 17.91 -12.55
CA ARG A 404 5.80 19.03 -12.24
C ARG A 404 4.72 19.12 -13.32
N GLN A 405 3.43 19.15 -12.95
CA GLN A 405 2.35 19.50 -13.89
C GLN A 405 2.59 20.92 -14.44
N PRO A 406 2.30 21.18 -15.72
CA PRO A 406 2.36 22.51 -16.30
C PRO A 406 1.23 23.40 -15.74
N PRO A 407 1.38 24.75 -15.80
CA PRO A 407 0.36 25.66 -15.31
C PRO A 407 -0.97 25.53 -16.07
N GLY A 408 -2.11 25.66 -15.38
CA GLY A 408 -3.47 25.49 -15.93
C GLY A 408 -4.05 24.06 -15.91
N HIS A 409 -3.34 23.07 -15.35
CA HIS A 409 -3.86 21.73 -15.02
C HIS A 409 -3.78 21.48 -13.50
N GLU A 410 -4.21 22.46 -12.70
CA GLU A 410 -3.69 22.79 -11.36
C GLU A 410 -4.60 22.37 -10.18
N GLY A 411 -5.02 21.11 -10.20
CA GLY A 411 -5.02 20.33 -8.96
C GLY A 411 -3.64 19.69 -8.80
N ALA A 412 -3.29 19.15 -7.62
CA ALA A 412 -2.21 18.16 -7.51
C ALA A 412 -2.61 16.86 -8.24
N GLY A 413 -2.90 16.93 -9.55
CA GLY A 413 -3.13 15.78 -10.40
C GLY A 413 -1.80 15.07 -10.54
N ARG A 414 -1.66 13.95 -9.82
CA ARG A 414 -0.43 13.16 -9.57
C ARG A 414 0.37 13.56 -8.31
N GLY A 415 -0.29 14.04 -7.26
CA GLY A 415 0.34 14.14 -5.93
C GLY A 415 0.78 12.77 -5.45
N CYS A 416 2.09 12.54 -5.40
CA CYS A 416 2.69 11.33 -4.86
C CYS A 416 2.54 11.24 -3.33
N CYS A 417 2.16 12.32 -2.64
CA CYS A 417 2.38 12.44 -1.19
C CYS A 417 1.25 13.19 -0.46
N SER A 418 1.32 13.17 0.87
CA SER A 418 0.38 13.84 1.78
C SER A 418 0.18 15.34 1.46
N SER A 419 -1.08 15.79 1.54
CA SER A 419 -1.47 17.19 1.31
C SER A 419 -2.49 17.67 2.33
N VAL A 420 -2.40 18.95 2.70
CA VAL A 420 -3.42 19.67 3.50
C VAL A 420 -3.66 21.08 2.98
N THR A 421 -4.81 21.63 3.32
CA THR A 421 -5.16 23.03 3.04
C THR A 421 -5.08 23.85 4.32
N ALA A 422 -4.49 25.04 4.25
CA ALA A 422 -4.44 26.02 5.32
C ALA A 422 -5.15 27.30 4.89
N TYR A 423 -6.10 27.74 5.71
CA TYR A 423 -6.88 28.95 5.50
C TYR A 423 -6.39 30.06 6.46
N PRO A 424 -6.54 31.35 6.08
CA PRO A 424 -6.44 32.47 7.01
C PRO A 424 -7.40 32.31 8.20
N HIS A 425 -7.18 33.10 9.25
CA HIS A 425 -8.11 33.13 10.39
C HIS A 425 -9.52 33.53 9.96
N GLU A 426 -10.52 32.96 10.61
CA GLU A 426 -11.92 33.26 10.32
C GLU A 426 -12.19 34.78 10.41
N GLY A 427 -12.69 35.36 9.31
CA GLY A 427 -12.98 36.79 9.22
C GLY A 427 -11.80 37.68 8.83
N GLU A 428 -10.62 37.13 8.55
CA GLU A 428 -9.51 37.87 7.91
C GLU A 428 -9.99 38.46 6.58
N ARG A 429 -9.71 39.75 6.35
CA ARG A 429 -10.10 40.46 5.13
C ARG A 429 -8.87 40.92 4.37
N PRO A 430 -8.67 40.47 3.13
CA PRO A 430 -7.53 40.91 2.33
C PRO A 430 -7.49 42.42 2.13
N ALA A 431 -6.30 42.99 2.26
CA ALA A 431 -6.05 44.39 1.94
C ALA A 431 -5.83 44.56 0.43
N VAL A 432 -6.91 44.86 -0.29
CA VAL A 432 -6.90 44.99 -1.76
C VAL A 432 -6.49 46.40 -2.20
N ARG A 433 -5.57 46.49 -3.16
CA ARG A 433 -5.11 47.72 -3.80
C ARG A 433 -5.19 47.63 -5.33
N ASN A 434 -5.62 48.71 -5.97
CA ASN A 434 -5.51 48.84 -7.43
C ASN A 434 -4.08 49.26 -7.80
N VAL A 435 -3.40 48.42 -8.58
CA VAL A 435 -2.06 48.67 -9.13
C VAL A 435 -2.11 48.91 -10.64
N GLY A 436 -3.28 48.82 -11.27
CA GLY A 436 -3.51 49.07 -12.69
C GLY A 436 -3.86 50.51 -13.02
N SER A 437 -4.08 50.80 -14.30
CA SER A 437 -4.55 52.10 -14.76
C SER A 437 -6.09 52.15 -14.79
N TRP A 438 -6.67 53.34 -14.88
CA TRP A 438 -8.13 53.50 -14.89
C TRP A 438 -8.83 52.77 -16.07
N TRP A 439 -8.13 52.50 -17.17
CA TRP A 439 -8.67 51.77 -18.34
C TRP A 439 -8.27 50.29 -18.40
N ARG A 440 -7.35 49.86 -17.53
CA ARG A 440 -6.91 48.46 -17.33
C ARG A 440 -6.62 48.24 -15.85
N PRO A 441 -7.67 48.15 -15.02
CA PRO A 441 -7.48 47.96 -13.60
C PRO A 441 -6.89 46.57 -13.35
N SER A 442 -6.00 46.49 -12.36
CA SER A 442 -5.35 45.27 -11.90
C SER A 442 -5.20 45.40 -10.40
N TYR A 443 -5.49 44.33 -9.67
CA TYR A 443 -5.62 44.39 -8.23
C TYR A 443 -4.66 43.41 -7.58
N LYS A 444 -4.16 43.83 -6.44
CA LYS A 444 -3.27 43.05 -5.60
C LYS A 444 -3.82 43.01 -4.19
N ALA A 445 -3.73 41.87 -3.53
CA ALA A 445 -4.13 41.71 -2.14
C ALA A 445 -2.95 41.35 -1.25
N ASP A 446 -2.98 41.85 -0.02
CA ASP A 446 -2.17 41.30 1.07
C ASP A 446 -3.10 40.60 2.07
N VAL A 447 -2.67 39.44 2.56
CA VAL A 447 -3.46 38.59 3.48
C VAL A 447 -2.58 38.20 4.66
N ASN A 448 -3.14 38.24 5.88
CA ASN A 448 -2.42 37.83 7.07
C ASN A 448 -2.67 36.35 7.41
N PHE A 449 -1.66 35.50 7.24
CA PHE A 449 -1.66 34.12 7.72
C PHE A 449 -0.93 33.96 9.06
N SER A 450 -0.57 35.05 9.76
CA SER A 450 0.16 34.98 11.03
C SER A 450 -0.64 34.20 12.08
N GLY A 451 -0.05 33.14 12.63
CA GLY A 451 -0.72 32.25 13.59
C GLY A 451 -1.55 31.14 12.95
N VAL A 452 -1.56 31.04 11.61
CA VAL A 452 -2.01 29.83 10.91
C VAL A 452 -0.87 28.82 10.96
N GLU A 453 -1.19 27.63 11.47
CA GLU A 453 -0.28 26.50 11.55
C GLU A 453 -0.86 25.31 10.79
N ALA A 454 -0.01 24.59 10.10
CA ALA A 454 -0.35 23.35 9.44
C ALA A 454 0.68 22.28 9.79
N VAL A 455 0.25 21.03 9.78
CA VAL A 455 1.10 19.88 10.07
C VAL A 455 1.03 18.92 8.88
N LEU A 456 2.14 18.29 8.51
CA LEU A 456 2.25 17.22 7.51
C LEU A 456 3.12 16.10 8.08
N PRO A 457 2.94 14.82 7.67
CA PRO A 457 3.90 13.77 7.99
C PRO A 457 5.24 14.06 7.31
N TYR A 458 6.34 13.59 7.90
CA TYR A 458 7.67 13.74 7.31
C TYR A 458 8.01 12.52 6.45
N GLU A 459 8.02 12.65 5.12
CA GLU A 459 8.02 11.53 4.15
C GLU A 459 9.31 11.41 3.30
N PRO A 460 10.50 11.16 3.87
CA PRO A 460 11.78 11.23 3.14
C PRO A 460 11.97 10.17 2.04
N ALA A 461 11.19 9.07 2.06
CA ALA A 461 11.19 8.08 0.99
C ALA A 461 10.52 8.62 -0.29
N MET A 462 9.56 9.55 -0.14
CA MET A 462 8.66 10.00 -1.20
C MET A 462 8.75 11.49 -1.48
N ALA A 463 9.39 12.27 -0.60
CA ALA A 463 9.51 13.72 -0.68
C ALA A 463 10.86 14.21 -0.13
N ASN A 464 11.30 15.37 -0.64
CA ASN A 464 12.47 16.09 -0.14
C ASN A 464 12.24 17.59 0.02
N TYR A 465 11.00 18.05 -0.21
CA TYR A 465 10.54 19.41 0.07
C TYR A 465 9.03 19.45 0.31
N VAL A 466 8.58 20.52 0.96
CA VAL A 466 7.16 20.89 1.01
C VAL A 466 6.88 21.90 -0.10
N MET A 467 5.91 21.59 -0.94
CA MET A 467 5.36 22.47 -1.95
C MET A 467 4.22 23.30 -1.36
N ILE A 468 4.24 24.60 -1.60
CA ILE A 468 3.24 25.55 -1.11
C ILE A 468 2.61 26.21 -2.32
N GLU A 469 1.32 25.99 -2.54
CA GLU A 469 0.54 26.59 -3.62
C GLU A 469 -0.44 27.59 -3.05
N LEU A 470 -0.54 28.76 -3.69
CA LEU A 470 -1.51 29.79 -3.36
C LEU A 470 -2.68 29.72 -4.33
N HIS A 471 -3.88 29.67 -3.78
CA HIS A 471 -5.13 29.68 -4.52
C HIS A 471 -6.03 30.84 -4.07
N GLU A 472 -6.80 31.39 -5.01
CA GLU A 472 -8.00 32.20 -4.77
C GLU A 472 -9.21 31.24 -4.72
N ASP A 473 -10.00 31.31 -3.65
CA ASP A 473 -11.23 30.52 -3.47
C ASP A 473 -12.37 31.24 -4.19
N ASP A 474 -12.85 30.66 -5.28
CA ASP A 474 -13.87 31.26 -6.13
C ASP A 474 -15.25 30.64 -5.86
N PHE A 475 -16.25 31.47 -5.60
CA PHE A 475 -17.60 30.98 -5.28
C PHE A 475 -18.31 30.29 -6.47
N PHE A 476 -17.89 30.55 -7.71
CA PHE A 476 -18.58 30.12 -8.93
C PHE A 476 -17.72 29.32 -9.93
N SER A 477 -16.43 29.09 -9.64
CA SER A 477 -15.46 28.40 -10.52
C SER A 477 -14.56 27.44 -9.73
N ASP A 478 -13.70 26.70 -10.44
CA ASP A 478 -12.58 25.98 -9.81
C ASP A 478 -11.59 26.99 -9.21
N ASP A 479 -11.05 26.73 -8.02
CA ASP A 479 -10.10 27.60 -7.32
C ASP A 479 -8.93 28.06 -8.21
N ASP A 480 -8.74 29.37 -8.33
CA ASP A 480 -7.75 29.99 -9.21
C ASP A 480 -6.33 29.82 -8.64
N PHE A 481 -5.46 29.09 -9.34
CA PHE A 481 -4.05 28.97 -8.96
C PHE A 481 -3.28 30.27 -9.26
N LEU A 482 -2.67 30.85 -8.23
CA LEU A 482 -1.99 32.14 -8.33
C LEU A 482 -0.47 32.04 -8.34
N GLY A 483 0.08 30.99 -7.74
CA GLY A 483 1.52 30.84 -7.61
C GLY A 483 1.93 29.71 -6.68
N ARG A 484 3.23 29.41 -6.70
CA ARG A 484 3.80 28.36 -5.82
C ARG A 484 5.22 28.64 -5.39
N ALA A 485 5.57 28.07 -4.25
CA ALA A 485 6.91 28.07 -3.69
C ALA A 485 7.24 26.70 -3.08
N GLN A 486 8.47 26.56 -2.58
CA GLN A 486 8.94 25.33 -1.94
C GLN A 486 9.86 25.64 -0.77
N ILE A 487 9.83 24.78 0.24
CA ILE A 487 10.83 24.74 1.32
C ILE A 487 11.46 23.35 1.33
N MET A 488 12.77 23.27 1.07
CA MET A 488 13.48 21.99 1.10
C MET A 488 13.56 21.46 2.53
N TYR A 489 13.49 20.13 2.71
CA TYR A 489 13.65 19.51 4.04
C TYR A 489 14.97 19.92 4.71
N SER A 490 16.03 20.10 3.92
CA SER A 490 17.34 20.55 4.38
C SER A 490 17.40 22.00 4.88
N GLU A 491 16.31 22.76 4.73
CA GLU A 491 16.25 24.18 5.03
C GLU A 491 15.27 24.52 6.18
N PHE A 492 14.73 23.50 6.84
CA PHE A 492 13.84 23.66 7.99
C PHE A 492 14.55 24.40 9.14
N GLY A 493 13.76 25.05 10.00
CA GLY A 493 14.26 25.79 11.17
C GLY A 493 14.44 27.29 10.99
N SER A 494 14.06 27.87 9.85
CA SER A 494 14.20 29.32 9.61
C SER A 494 13.04 29.93 8.83
N TRP A 495 12.69 31.18 9.19
CA TRP A 495 11.73 31.99 8.44
C TRP A 495 12.30 32.41 7.09
N LYS A 496 11.45 32.33 6.06
CA LYS A 496 11.78 32.68 4.68
C LYS A 496 10.71 33.55 4.06
N THR A 497 11.11 34.48 3.21
CA THR A 497 10.21 35.16 2.27
C THR A 497 10.24 34.40 0.95
N LEU A 498 9.18 33.66 0.68
CA LEU A 498 9.03 32.83 -0.52
C LEU A 498 8.40 33.66 -1.64
N SER A 499 8.99 33.61 -2.84
CA SER A 499 8.37 34.19 -4.04
C SER A 499 7.41 33.17 -4.65
N LEU A 500 6.13 33.52 -4.75
CA LEU A 500 5.09 32.67 -5.35
C LEU A 500 4.95 32.89 -6.87
N GLY A 501 5.57 33.94 -7.41
CA GLY A 501 5.44 34.36 -8.80
C GLY A 501 4.58 35.62 -8.94
N ARG A 502 4.65 36.29 -10.10
CA ARG A 502 3.89 37.52 -10.42
C ARG A 502 3.99 38.63 -9.36
N GLY A 503 5.12 38.69 -8.65
CA GLY A 503 5.39 39.66 -7.58
C GLY A 503 4.79 39.32 -6.21
N ALA A 504 4.04 38.21 -6.09
CA ALA A 504 3.50 37.76 -4.82
C ALA A 504 4.60 37.12 -3.94
N THR A 505 4.61 37.45 -2.65
CA THR A 505 5.53 36.86 -1.67
C THR A 505 4.81 36.39 -0.42
N LEU A 506 5.28 35.30 0.19
CA LEU A 506 4.72 34.73 1.41
C LEU A 506 5.84 34.51 2.43
N GLN A 507 5.66 35.02 3.64
CA GLN A 507 6.50 34.62 4.76
C GLN A 507 6.07 33.23 5.27
N ALA A 508 7.00 32.29 5.31
CA ALA A 508 6.74 30.94 5.80
C ALA A 508 7.97 30.35 6.50
N ARG A 509 7.73 29.42 7.41
CA ARG A 509 8.73 28.62 8.10
C ARG A 509 8.25 27.18 8.15
N ALA A 510 9.17 26.24 8.01
CA ALA A 510 8.92 24.82 8.26
C ALA A 510 9.85 24.32 9.36
N ASP A 511 9.34 23.53 10.29
CA ASP A 511 10.08 22.96 11.41
C ASP A 511 9.87 21.43 11.48
N SER A 512 10.90 20.73 11.95
CA SER A 512 10.85 19.29 12.19
C SER A 512 10.26 18.99 13.56
N ILE A 513 9.28 18.10 13.59
CA ILE A 513 8.71 17.55 14.81
C ILE A 513 9.04 16.07 14.88
N PHE A 514 9.57 15.63 16.01
CA PHE A 514 10.12 14.28 16.17
C PHE A 514 9.16 13.28 16.81
N THR A 515 8.05 13.75 17.41
CA THR A 515 7.08 12.87 18.06
C THR A 515 5.64 13.23 17.69
N ASP A 516 4.78 12.22 17.69
CA ASP A 516 3.35 12.36 17.50
C ASP A 516 2.72 13.18 18.63
N LYS A 517 3.16 12.97 19.87
CA LYS A 517 2.74 13.78 21.02
C LYS A 517 2.97 15.28 20.83
N ASP A 518 4.08 15.68 20.21
CA ASP A 518 4.34 17.10 19.93
C ASP A 518 3.40 17.61 18.82
N ALA A 519 3.16 16.80 17.79
CA ALA A 519 2.19 17.13 16.74
C ALA A 519 0.73 17.18 17.26
N GLU A 520 0.40 16.40 18.29
CA GLU A 520 -0.92 16.42 18.92
C GLU A 520 -1.32 17.81 19.40
N ALA A 521 -0.38 18.58 19.94
CA ALA A 521 -0.62 19.94 20.44
C ALA A 521 -1.06 20.89 19.32
N LEU A 522 -0.52 20.70 18.11
CA LEU A 522 -0.81 21.51 16.92
C LEU A 522 -2.09 21.06 16.19
N LEU A 523 -2.44 19.78 16.31
CA LEU A 523 -3.68 19.24 15.74
C LEU A 523 -4.93 19.57 16.60
N GLY A 524 -4.76 20.22 17.77
CA GLY A 524 -5.84 20.60 18.71
C GLY A 524 -6.01 19.64 19.91
N PRO A 525 -7.05 19.77 20.73
CA PRO A 525 -7.37 18.77 21.76
C PRO A 525 -8.04 17.53 21.13
N GLY A 526 -7.67 16.32 21.54
CA GLY A 526 -8.29 15.09 21.03
C GLY A 526 -7.52 13.80 21.27
N ASP A 527 -7.78 12.81 20.42
CA ASP A 527 -7.13 11.49 20.36
C ASP A 527 -5.68 11.58 19.84
N TYR A 528 -5.02 10.43 19.64
CA TYR A 528 -3.67 10.31 19.05
C TYR A 528 -3.48 11.13 17.76
N ALA A 529 -2.29 11.72 17.55
CA ALA A 529 -2.01 12.56 16.36
C ALA A 529 -2.26 11.82 15.05
N ALA A 530 -1.77 10.57 14.95
CA ALA A 530 -2.00 9.70 13.81
C ALA A 530 -3.50 9.53 13.47
N CYS A 531 -4.36 9.38 14.48
CA CYS A 531 -5.81 9.23 14.28
C CYS A 531 -6.47 10.50 13.74
N ARG A 532 -6.06 11.67 14.24
CA ARG A 532 -6.60 12.96 13.81
C ARG A 532 -6.08 13.40 12.44
N TRP A 533 -4.87 12.96 12.10
CA TRP A 533 -4.31 13.18 10.78
C TRP A 533 -5.10 12.50 9.68
N LEU A 534 -5.52 11.25 9.92
CA LEU A 534 -6.33 10.48 8.98
C LEU A 534 -7.64 11.20 8.60
N ASP A 535 -8.27 11.90 9.55
CA ASP A 535 -9.47 12.73 9.29
C ASP A 535 -9.16 13.90 8.33
N LYS A 536 -7.97 14.49 8.40
CA LYS A 536 -7.58 15.66 7.60
C LYS A 536 -7.20 15.31 6.17
N THR A 537 -6.69 14.11 5.90
CA THR A 537 -6.15 13.72 4.59
C THR A 537 -7.06 12.81 3.77
N SER A 538 -7.94 12.04 4.41
CA SER A 538 -8.80 11.08 3.71
C SER A 538 -10.03 11.72 3.04
N HIS A 539 -10.40 12.94 3.45
CA HIS A 539 -11.70 13.59 3.18
C HIS A 539 -12.91 12.78 3.67
N LEU A 540 -12.69 11.79 4.54
CA LEU A 540 -13.72 10.97 5.18
C LEU A 540 -13.62 11.13 6.70
N SER A 541 -14.74 11.04 7.40
CA SER A 541 -14.71 11.01 8.86
C SER A 541 -14.19 9.66 9.36
N ARG A 542 -13.50 9.65 10.51
CA ARG A 542 -13.10 8.44 11.23
C ARG A 542 -14.22 7.42 11.36
N ASP A 543 -15.42 7.85 11.74
CA ASP A 543 -16.58 6.97 11.85
C ASP A 543 -16.96 6.29 10.52
N THR A 544 -16.70 6.95 9.39
CA THR A 544 -16.91 6.37 8.06
C THR A 544 -15.85 5.33 7.75
N MET A 545 -14.58 5.60 8.07
CA MET A 545 -13.46 4.67 7.84
C MET A 545 -13.48 3.45 8.76
N CYS A 546 -14.00 3.61 9.98
CA CYS A 546 -14.10 2.55 10.98
C CYS A 546 -15.32 1.63 10.77
N ARG A 547 -16.26 1.99 9.91
CA ARG A 547 -17.37 1.11 9.55
C ARG A 547 -16.86 0.03 8.61
N PRO A 548 -17.25 -1.25 8.81
CA PRO A 548 -17.22 -2.23 7.73
C PRO A 548 -17.85 -1.61 6.49
N SER A 549 -17.22 -1.74 5.31
CA SER A 549 -17.85 -1.20 4.10
C SER A 549 -19.21 -1.85 3.92
N GLY A 550 -20.25 -1.04 4.03
CA GLY A 550 -21.65 -1.43 3.82
C GLY A 550 -22.17 -1.06 2.44
N MET A 551 -21.30 -0.59 1.53
CA MET A 551 -21.72 -0.29 0.17
C MET A 551 -21.92 -1.60 -0.57
N ASP A 552 -23.19 -2.00 -0.64
CA ASP A 552 -23.67 -2.90 -1.66
C ASP A 552 -23.48 -2.22 -3.03
N LEU A 553 -22.35 -2.48 -3.67
CA LEU A 553 -22.09 -2.06 -5.05
C LEU A 553 -22.64 -3.09 -6.05
N SER A 554 -23.48 -4.05 -5.62
CA SER A 554 -24.06 -5.06 -6.51
C SER A 554 -24.92 -4.46 -7.61
N TRP A 555 -25.43 -3.24 -7.43
CA TRP A 555 -26.17 -2.51 -8.47
C TRP A 555 -25.26 -1.94 -9.57
N LEU A 556 -23.98 -1.67 -9.29
CA LEU A 556 -22.96 -1.26 -10.27
C LEU A 556 -22.20 -2.46 -10.86
N PHE A 557 -21.92 -3.48 -10.04
CA PHE A 557 -20.98 -4.56 -10.37
C PHE A 557 -21.59 -5.97 -10.32
N GLY A 558 -22.91 -6.10 -10.16
CA GLY A 558 -23.59 -7.37 -10.01
C GLY A 558 -23.32 -8.04 -8.66
N SER A 559 -24.22 -8.93 -8.24
CA SER A 559 -24.02 -9.83 -7.10
C SER A 559 -22.95 -10.87 -7.44
N GLY A 560 -21.68 -10.53 -7.26
CA GLY A 560 -20.57 -11.42 -7.63
C GLY A 560 -19.18 -10.93 -7.25
N VAL A 561 -19.07 -9.83 -6.51
CA VAL A 561 -17.83 -9.39 -5.88
C VAL A 561 -18.10 -9.48 -4.39
N GLY A 562 -17.37 -10.37 -3.69
CA GLY A 562 -17.59 -10.69 -2.27
C GLY A 562 -17.99 -9.48 -1.45
N ASN A 563 -19.15 -9.59 -0.81
CA ASN A 563 -19.72 -8.61 0.08
C ASN A 563 -18.77 -8.45 1.29
N PRO A 564 -18.17 -7.27 1.51
CA PRO A 564 -17.20 -7.02 2.58
C PRO A 564 -17.80 -7.02 4.01
N THR A 565 -19.05 -7.47 4.15
CA THR A 565 -19.71 -7.68 5.44
C THR A 565 -19.30 -8.98 6.13
N SER A 566 -18.57 -9.88 5.45
CA SER A 566 -17.91 -11.04 6.07
C SER A 566 -16.50 -11.28 5.50
N CYS A 567 -15.57 -11.73 6.33
CA CYS A 567 -14.40 -12.52 5.94
C CYS A 567 -14.80 -13.94 5.45
N ASP A 568 -16.05 -14.35 5.69
CA ASP A 568 -16.68 -15.63 5.39
C ASP A 568 -17.28 -15.79 3.97
N ASP A 569 -17.24 -14.81 3.07
CA ASP A 569 -17.65 -15.01 1.66
C ASP A 569 -16.74 -16.04 0.94
N VAL A 570 -15.68 -16.50 1.61
CA VAL A 570 -14.82 -17.63 1.22
C VAL A 570 -15.16 -18.91 2.00
N ILE A 571 -15.76 -18.81 3.19
CA ILE A 571 -15.99 -19.91 4.13
C ILE A 571 -17.43 -20.46 4.04
N GLU A 572 -18.45 -19.66 3.77
CA GLU A 572 -19.81 -20.15 3.55
C GLU A 572 -19.88 -21.01 2.27
N ASP A 573 -19.13 -20.63 1.24
CA ASP A 573 -18.95 -21.41 0.01
C ASP A 573 -18.16 -22.72 0.26
N VAL A 574 -17.18 -22.71 1.17
CA VAL A 574 -16.40 -23.92 1.54
C VAL A 574 -17.15 -24.85 2.52
N LYS A 575 -17.92 -24.31 3.48
CA LYS A 575 -18.62 -25.06 4.54
C LYS A 575 -19.99 -25.58 4.09
N SER A 576 -20.66 -24.92 3.14
CA SER A 576 -21.98 -25.34 2.65
C SER A 576 -21.96 -26.63 1.85
N GLY A 577 -20.77 -27.14 1.48
CA GLY A 577 -20.67 -28.34 0.64
C GLY A 577 -21.24 -28.11 -0.76
N ALA A 578 -21.27 -26.85 -1.24
CA ALA A 578 -21.49 -26.52 -2.64
C ALA A 578 -20.26 -26.83 -3.53
N LEU A 579 -19.17 -27.29 -2.91
CA LEU A 579 -17.99 -27.99 -3.47
C LEU A 579 -18.23 -29.48 -3.69
#